data_AF-A0A958Z863-F1
#
_entry.id   AF-A0A958Z863-F1
#
_cell.length_a   1.000
_cell.length_b   1.000
_cell.length_c   1.000
_cell.angle_alpha   90.00
_cell.angle_beta   90.00
_cell.angle_gamma   90.00
#
_symmetry.space_group_name_H-M   'P 1'
#
loop_
_entity.id
_entity.type
_entity.pdbx_description
1 polymer ?
#
loop_
_entity_poly.entity_id
_entity_poly.type
_entity_poly.pdbx_seq_one_letter_code
_entity_poly.pdbx_strand_id
1 'polypeptide(L)' 'MAPIKFEDNLKETLEKRTIQPSKDAWNTLENKLDTTSGNTSKTRFWIWGIAASIVGILLISTLVFKK' A
#
# COMPACT_ATOMS: atom_id res chain seq x y z
N MET A 1 -16.98 -16.72 36.11
CA MET A 1 -17.18 -17.86 35.19
C MET A 1 -16.04 -17.86 34.19
N ALA A 2 -15.43 -19.01 33.96
CA ALA A 2 -13.97 -19.14 33.85
C ALA A 2 -13.34 -18.76 32.49
N PRO A 3 -12.15 -18.11 32.50
CA PRO A 3 -11.35 -17.78 31.30
C PRO A 3 -11.01 -19.00 30.42
N ILE A 4 -10.97 -20.20 31.01
CA ILE A 4 -10.72 -21.48 30.33
C ILE A 4 -11.71 -21.71 29.18
N LYS A 5 -12.99 -21.36 29.39
CA LYS A 5 -14.03 -21.58 28.36
C LYS A 5 -13.88 -20.66 27.16
N PHE A 6 -13.29 -19.48 27.31
CA PHE A 6 -13.12 -18.54 26.20
C PHE A 6 -12.07 -19.04 25.20
N GLU A 7 -10.92 -19.49 25.72
CA GLU A 7 -9.85 -20.06 24.92
C GLU A 7 -10.31 -21.34 24.19
N ASP A 8 -11.07 -22.20 24.86
CA ASP A 8 -11.64 -23.42 24.27
C ASP A 8 -12.60 -23.12 23.11
N ASN A 9 -13.54 -22.18 23.30
CA ASN A 9 -14.49 -21.79 22.25
C ASN A 9 -13.81 -21.12 21.05
N LEU A 10 -12.77 -20.31 21.30
CA LEU A 10 -11.97 -19.71 20.23
C LEU A 10 -11.22 -20.76 19.43
N LYS A 11 -10.56 -21.70 20.11
CA LYS A 11 -9.81 -22.78 19.46
C LYS A 11 -10.74 -23.64 18.61
N GLU A 12 -11.88 -24.06 19.17
CA GLU A 12 -12.88 -24.87 18.45
C GLU A 12 -13.40 -24.14 17.20
N THR A 13 -13.65 -22.82 17.30
CA THR A 13 -14.15 -22.03 16.17
C THR A 13 -13.10 -21.86 15.08
N LEU A 14 -11.82 -21.66 15.45
CA LEU A 14 -10.72 -21.51 14.50
C LEU A 14 -10.39 -22.84 13.80
N GLU A 15 -10.39 -23.95 14.54
CA GLU A 15 -10.20 -25.28 13.97
C GLU A 15 -11.33 -25.65 13.01
N LYS A 16 -12.59 -25.35 13.37
CA LYS A 16 -13.74 -25.55 12.47
C LYS A 16 -13.67 -24.74 11.17
N ARG A 17 -12.91 -23.64 11.15
CA ARG A 17 -12.73 -22.76 9.98
C ARG A 17 -11.32 -22.80 9.41
N THR A 18 -10.50 -23.75 9.86
CA THR A 18 -9.15 -23.90 9.32
C THR A 18 -9.26 -24.44 7.90
N ILE A 19 -8.71 -23.69 6.95
CA ILE A 19 -8.62 -24.11 5.56
C ILE A 19 -7.15 -24.44 5.34
N GLN A 20 -6.88 -25.58 4.68
CA GLN A 20 -5.51 -25.94 4.36
C GLN A 20 -4.93 -24.84 3.48
N PRO A 21 -3.86 -24.14 3.91
CA PRO A 21 -3.24 -23.14 3.07
C PRO A 21 -2.74 -23.83 1.80
N SER A 22 -2.85 -23.15 0.66
CA SER A 22 -2.22 -23.65 -0.56
C SER A 22 -0.70 -23.73 -0.35
N LYS A 23 -0.02 -24.65 -1.05
CA LYS A 23 1.44 -24.83 -0.94
C LYS A 23 2.21 -23.52 -1.10
N ASP A 24 1.67 -22.56 -1.85
CA ASP A 24 2.27 -21.25 -2.14
C ASP A 24 1.65 -20.08 -1.37
N ALA A 25 0.75 -20.32 -0.41
CA ALA A 25 0.11 -19.26 0.36
C ALA A 25 1.14 -18.39 1.09
N TRP A 26 2.15 -19.03 1.71
CA TRP A 26 3.25 -18.34 2.38
C TRP A 26 4.15 -17.57 1.41
N ASN A 27 4.52 -18.18 0.27
CA ASN A 27 5.28 -17.53 -0.79
C ASN A 27 4.55 -16.28 -1.33
N THR A 28 3.21 -16.33 -1.43
CA THR A 28 2.39 -15.20 -1.91
C THR A 28 2.36 -14.06 -0.90
N LEU A 29 2.29 -14.38 0.40
CA LEU A 29 2.34 -13.39 1.48
C LEU A 29 3.70 -12.69 1.55
N GLU A 30 4.79 -13.44 1.43
CA GLU A 30 6.16 -12.93 1.40
C GLU A 30 6.36 -11.94 0.24
N ASN A 31 6.00 -12.36 -0.98
CA ASN A 31 6.06 -11.50 -2.16
C ASN A 31 5.23 -10.20 -2.02
N LYS A 32 4.07 -10.25 -1.36
CA LYS A 32 3.22 -9.07 -1.12
C LYS A 32 3.82 -8.11 -0.09
N LEU A 33 4.51 -8.63 0.91
CA LEU A 33 5.16 -7.81 1.93
C LEU A 33 6.35 -7.04 1.34
N ASP A 34 7.18 -7.71 0.55
CA ASP A 34 8.33 -7.09 -0.12
C ASP A 34 7.92 -6.04 -1.16
N THR A 35 6.83 -6.28 -1.91
CA THR A 35 6.35 -5.35 -2.94
C THR A 35 5.67 -4.10 -2.38
N THR A 36 5.14 -4.16 -1.15
CA THR A 36 4.41 -3.03 -0.53
C THR A 36 5.34 -1.98 0.09
N SER A 37 6.59 -2.35 0.40
CA SER A 37 7.57 -1.44 1.04
C SER A 37 8.16 -0.36 0.09
N GLY A 38 7.98 -0.50 -1.23
CA GLY A 38 8.95 0.07 -2.17
C GLY A 38 8.68 1.39 -2.91
N ASN A 39 7.44 1.85 -3.17
CA ASN A 39 7.31 2.71 -4.39
C ASN A 39 6.20 3.78 -4.49
N THR A 40 5.41 4.06 -3.47
CA THR A 40 4.31 5.05 -3.64
C THR A 40 4.74 6.52 -3.51
N SER A 41 5.87 6.82 -2.85
CA SER A 41 6.32 8.19 -2.62
C SER A 41 7.08 8.79 -3.82
N LYS A 42 7.95 8.01 -4.46
CA LYS A 42 8.86 8.48 -5.52
C LYS A 42 8.12 8.96 -6.77
N THR A 43 7.03 8.28 -7.13
CA THR A 43 6.19 8.60 -8.28
C THR A 43 5.44 9.93 -8.08
N ARG A 44 4.98 10.20 -6.85
CA ARG A 44 4.32 11.48 -6.51
C ARG A 44 5.28 12.66 -6.60
N PHE A 45 6.53 12.51 -6.14
CA PHE A 45 7.56 13.54 -6.28
C PHE A 45 7.94 13.80 -7.74
N TRP A 46 8.00 12.76 -8.57
CA TRP A 46 8.29 12.91 -10.00
C TRP A 46 7.17 13.66 -10.75
N ILE A 47 5.90 13.35 -10.44
CA ILE A 47 4.75 14.07 -11.00
C ILE A 47 4.72 15.53 -10.55
N TRP A 48 5.09 15.82 -9.30
CA TRP A 48 5.15 17.18 -8.78
C TRP A 48 6.22 18.04 -9.47
N GLY A 49 7.36 17.44 -9.83
CA GLY A 49 8.39 18.10 -10.63
C GLY A 49 7.92 18.50 -12.04
N ILE A 50 7.12 17.65 -12.69
CA ILE A 50 6.52 17.96 -14.01
C ILE A 50 5.52 19.12 -13.88
N ALA A 51 4.66 19.10 -12.85
CA ALA A 51 3.69 20.17 -12.61
C ALA A 51 4.37 21.54 -12.38
N ALA A 52 5.48 21.58 -11.64
CA ALA A 52 6.22 22.83 -11.39
C ALA A 52 6.85 23.43 -12.67
N SER A 53 7.31 22.58 -13.60
CA SER A 53 7.88 23.03 -14.87
C SER A 53 6.87 23.76 -15.75
N ILE A 54 5.63 23.26 -15.80
CA ILE A 54 4.54 23.85 -16.58
C ILE A 54 4.21 25.26 -16.04
N VAL A 55 4.15 25.42 -14.72
CA VAL A 55 3.90 26.73 -14.08
C VAL A 55 5.02 27.72 -14.40
N GLY A 56 6.29 27.28 -14.35
CA GLY A 56 7.44 28.12 -14.72
C GLY A 56 7.37 28.64 -16.16
N ILE A 57 7.05 27.78 -17.12
CA ILE A 57 6.91 28.16 -18.54
C ILE A 57 5.74 29.12 -18.74
N LEU A 58 4.60 28.90 -18.05
CA LEU A 58 3.43 29.78 -18.11
C LEU A 58 3.70 31.17 -17.52
N LEU A 59 4.49 31.26 -16.46
CA LEU A 59 4.89 32.55 -15.89
C LEU A 59 5.84 33.30 -16.83
N ILE A 60 6.79 32.60 -17.45
CA ILE A 60 7.70 33.23 -18.41
C ILE A 60 6.93 33.70 -19.66
N SER A 61 6.01 32.88 -20.18
CA SER A 61 5.22 33.26 -21.35
C SER A 61 4.33 34.47 -21.07
N THR A 62 3.66 34.51 -19.91
CA THR A 62 2.84 35.66 -19.54
C THR A 62 3.65 36.93 -19.33
N LEU A 63 4.89 36.85 -18.83
CA LEU A 63 5.78 38.02 -18.72
C LEU A 63 6.33 38.50 -20.07
N VAL A 64 6.63 37.57 -20.99
CA VAL A 64 7.16 37.90 -22.34
C VAL A 64 6.06 38.47 -23.24
N PHE A 65 4.83 37.96 -23.18
CA PHE A 65 3.70 38.46 -23.97
C PHE A 65 3.07 39.75 -23.44
N LYS A 66 3.38 40.14 -22.19
CA LYS A 66 2.90 41.40 -21.58
C LYS A 66 3.87 42.58 -21.80
N LYS A 67 4.94 42.38 -22.57
CA LYS A 67 5.84 43.42 -23.08
C LYS A 67 5.50 43.72 -24.53
#